data_AF-A0A2I1EEV6-F1
#
_entry.id   AF-A0A2I1EEV6-F1
#
_cell.length_a   1.000
_cell.length_b   1.000
_cell.length_c   1.000
_cell.angle_alpha   90.00
_cell.angle_beta   90.00
_cell.angle_gamma   90.00
#
_symmetry.space_group_name_H-M   'P 1'
#
loop_
_entity.id
_entity.type
_entity.pdbx_description
1 polymer ?
#
loop_
_entity_poly.entity_id
_entity_poly.type
_entity_poly.pdbx_seq_one_letter_code
_entity_poly.pdbx_strand_id
1 'polypeptide(L)'
;MNKKHMLYIFVVLILILTNSSYAFPKPMGRRAKMVPMSKFVDIPPEERMSNTTGTFAVDNNFSAIGLLSFVKADGSTDYCTATVIRTDNGNMAITAAHCIWDIIAENWNTDFYFYPGYNNGSPGSIGAVRAHTFSIWSAFTNDEALWKKITR
;
A
#
# COMPACT_ATOMS: atom_id res chain seq x y z
N MET A 1 34.04 -6.45 26.45
CA MET A 1 33.25 -5.44 25.71
C MET A 1 33.56 -4.05 26.25
N ASN A 2 34.12 -3.16 25.43
CA ASN A 2 34.66 -1.87 25.87
C ASN A 2 33.51 -0.88 26.17
N LYS A 3 33.56 -0.14 27.29
CA LYS A 3 32.54 0.86 27.67
C LYS A 3 32.26 1.87 26.56
N LYS A 4 33.28 2.21 25.75
CA LYS A 4 33.14 3.09 24.59
C LYS A 4 32.28 2.48 23.47
N HIS A 5 32.41 1.17 23.22
CA HIS A 5 31.59 0.48 22.21
C HIS A 5 30.14 0.31 22.66
N MET A 6 29.92 0.05 23.95
CA MET A 6 28.56 0.00 24.51
C MET A 6 27.85 1.36 24.42
N LEU A 7 28.56 2.46 24.66
CA LEU A 7 28.02 3.81 24.49
C LEU A 7 27.66 4.10 23.03
N TYR A 8 28.51 3.69 22.09
CA TYR A 8 28.27 3.89 20.64
C TYR A 8 27.03 3.14 20.16
N ILE A 9 26.85 1.89 20.58
CA ILE A 9 25.68 1.08 20.25
C ILE A 9 24.41 1.74 20.80
N PHE A 10 24.43 2.21 22.04
CA PHE A 10 23.28 2.90 22.64
C PHE A 10 22.91 4.19 21.90
N VAL A 11 23.90 4.99 21.51
CA VAL A 11 23.66 6.23 20.74
C VAL A 11 23.05 5.91 19.37
N VAL A 12 23.56 4.90 18.67
CA VAL A 12 23.02 4.47 17.37
C VAL A 12 21.59 3.93 17.53
N LEU A 13 21.32 3.13 18.57
CA LEU A 13 19.97 2.62 18.84
C LEU A 13 18.98 3.75 19.14
N ILE A 14 19.39 4.72 19.96
CA ILE A 14 18.58 5.91 20.29
C ILE A 14 18.28 6.69 19.01
N LEU A 15 19.27 6.92 18.13
CA LEU A 15 19.07 7.60 16.86
C LEU A 15 18.08 6.85 15.95
N ILE A 16 18.15 5.52 15.88
CA ILE A 16 17.21 4.72 15.07
C ILE A 16 15.79 4.81 15.65
N LEU A 17 15.65 4.77 16.98
CA LEU A 17 14.36 4.85 17.66
C LEU A 17 13.74 6.25 17.59
N THR A 18 14.53 7.32 17.66
CA THR A 18 14.03 8.70 17.54
C THR A 18 13.73 9.10 16.10
N ASN A 19 14.36 8.46 15.11
CA ASN A 19 14.04 8.66 13.69
C ASN A 19 12.92 7.77 13.18
N SER A 20 12.43 6.81 13.98
CA SER A 20 11.17 6.10 13.70
C SER A 20 9.99 7.05 13.89
N SER A 21 9.81 7.90 12.89
CA SER A 21 8.64 8.75 12.73
C SER A 21 7.45 7.87 12.36
N TYR A 22 6.94 7.08 13.31
CA TYR A 22 5.53 6.71 13.32
C TYR A 22 4.72 7.96 13.68
N ALA A 23 4.86 8.98 12.84
CA ALA A 23 4.04 10.17 12.90
C ALA A 23 2.66 9.72 12.43
N PHE A 24 1.72 9.60 13.36
CA PHE A 24 0.32 9.64 13.00
C PHE A 24 0.13 10.91 12.14
N PRO A 25 -0.29 10.78 10.88
CA PRO A 25 -0.51 11.94 10.05
C PRO A 25 -1.51 12.85 10.76
N LYS A 26 -1.29 14.17 10.70
CA LYS A 26 -2.28 15.14 11.19
C LYS A 26 -3.66 14.75 10.64
N PRO A 27 -4.74 14.88 11.44
CA PRO A 27 -6.07 14.54 10.97
C PRO A 27 -6.34 15.26 9.65
N MET A 28 -6.68 14.50 8.63
CA MET A 28 -6.98 15.01 7.30
C MET A 28 -8.02 16.13 7.43
N GLY A 29 -7.69 17.32 6.92
CA GLY A 29 -8.60 18.46 6.97
C GLY A 29 -9.93 18.14 6.28
N ARG A 30 -11.02 18.81 6.69
CA ARG A 30 -12.42 18.62 6.24
C ARG A 30 -12.68 18.69 4.71
N ARG A 31 -11.64 18.80 3.87
CA ARG A 31 -11.71 18.93 2.40
C ARG A 31 -10.78 17.96 1.67
N ALA A 32 -10.50 16.78 2.22
CA ALA A 32 -9.77 15.76 1.47
C ALA A 32 -10.65 15.28 0.30
N LYS A 33 -10.19 15.45 -0.94
CA LYS A 33 -10.84 14.93 -2.15
C LYS A 33 -10.10 13.66 -2.57
N MET A 34 -10.80 12.60 -2.99
CA MET A 34 -10.11 11.46 -3.62
C MET A 34 -9.63 11.85 -5.02
N VAL A 35 -8.39 11.54 -5.31
CA VAL A 35 -7.77 11.67 -6.63
C VAL A 35 -7.61 10.27 -7.20
N PRO A 36 -8.27 9.95 -8.32
CA PRO A 36 -8.05 8.68 -9.00
C PRO A 36 -6.73 8.71 -9.77
N MET A 37 -6.14 7.53 -9.97
CA MET A 37 -5.08 7.38 -10.97
C MET A 37 -5.65 7.73 -12.35
N SER A 38 -5.07 8.75 -13.01
CA SER A 38 -5.62 9.38 -14.22
C SER A 38 -5.59 8.51 -15.48
N LYS A 39 -4.96 7.34 -15.40
CA LYS A 39 -5.10 6.30 -16.42
C LYS A 39 -6.20 5.34 -15.98
N PHE A 40 -7.39 5.50 -16.56
CA PHE A 40 -8.21 4.32 -16.79
C PHE A 40 -7.34 3.39 -17.64
N VAL A 41 -6.86 2.30 -17.05
CA VAL A 41 -6.63 1.10 -17.86
C VAL A 41 -8.02 0.78 -18.40
N ASP A 42 -8.20 0.85 -19.71
CA ASP A 42 -9.41 0.36 -20.36
C ASP A 42 -9.46 -1.15 -20.10
N ILE A 43 -9.96 -1.53 -18.93
CA ILE A 43 -10.20 -2.92 -18.58
C ILE A 43 -11.22 -3.40 -19.63
N PRO A 44 -10.89 -4.40 -20.46
CA PRO A 44 -11.85 -4.97 -21.38
C PRO A 44 -13.11 -5.38 -20.59
N PRO A 45 -14.32 -5.14 -21.11
CA PRO A 45 -15.57 -5.50 -20.43
C PRO A 45 -15.61 -6.98 -19.98
N GLU A 46 -14.86 -7.84 -20.65
CA GLU A 46 -14.71 -9.26 -20.34
C GLU A 46 -14.02 -9.54 -19.00
N GLU A 47 -13.04 -8.72 -18.58
CA GLU A 47 -12.39 -8.85 -17.25
C GLU A 47 -13.24 -8.20 -16.14
N ARG A 48 -14.09 -7.21 -16.50
CA ARG A 48 -15.08 -6.61 -15.60
C ARG A 48 -16.19 -7.59 -15.21
N MET A 49 -16.38 -8.64 -16.01
CA MET A 49 -17.49 -9.58 -15.92
C MET A 49 -17.03 -11.02 -15.68
N SER A 50 -15.87 -11.25 -15.05
CA SER A 50 -15.67 -12.52 -14.32
C SER A 50 -16.45 -12.44 -13.00
N ASN A 51 -17.76 -12.31 -13.14
CA ASN A 51 -18.75 -12.64 -12.13
C ASN A 51 -18.75 -14.16 -11.94
N THR A 52 -17.64 -14.71 -11.46
CA THR A 52 -17.73 -15.92 -10.66
C THR A 52 -18.39 -15.51 -9.34
N THR A 53 -19.70 -15.29 -9.39
CA THR A 53 -20.63 -15.65 -8.31
C THR A 53 -20.71 -17.19 -8.24
N GLY A 54 -19.56 -17.86 -8.35
CA GLY A 54 -19.38 -19.26 -8.07
C GLY A 54 -18.72 -19.31 -6.71
N THR A 55 -19.54 -19.26 -5.66
CA THR A 55 -19.15 -19.68 -4.31
C THR A 55 -17.75 -19.22 -3.86
N PHE A 56 -17.57 -17.93 -3.63
CA PHE A 56 -16.52 -17.53 -2.69
C PHE A 56 -17.04 -17.87 -1.28
N ALA A 57 -16.50 -18.97 -0.74
CA ALA A 57 -16.65 -19.51 0.62
C ALA A 57 -17.90 -20.37 0.92
N VAL A 58 -17.81 -21.67 0.62
CA VAL A 58 -18.16 -22.70 1.64
C VAL A 58 -16.89 -23.11 2.42
N ASP A 59 -15.72 -22.58 2.07
CA ASP A 59 -14.50 -22.62 2.86
C ASP A 59 -14.20 -21.24 3.48
N ASN A 60 -14.31 -21.19 4.79
CA ASN A 60 -13.98 -20.10 5.69
C ASN A 60 -12.46 -19.83 5.80
N ASN A 61 -11.69 -20.07 4.72
CA ASN A 61 -10.23 -20.08 4.72
C ASN A 61 -9.57 -19.00 3.84
N PHE A 62 -10.34 -17.99 3.42
CA PHE A 62 -9.80 -16.81 2.74
C PHE A 62 -9.44 -15.72 3.74
N SER A 63 -8.22 -15.19 3.63
CA SER A 63 -7.81 -14.04 4.43
C SER A 63 -8.16 -12.76 3.70
N ALA A 64 -8.91 -11.87 4.37
CA ALA A 64 -9.13 -10.51 3.87
C ALA A 64 -7.82 -9.71 3.76
N ILE A 65 -6.80 -10.08 4.54
CA ILE A 65 -5.49 -9.44 4.59
C ILE A 65 -4.50 -10.22 3.72
N GLY A 66 -3.62 -9.52 3.02
CA GLY A 66 -2.63 -10.13 2.15
C GLY A 66 -1.48 -9.21 1.76
N LEU A 67 -0.54 -9.77 1.01
CA LEU A 67 0.57 -9.04 0.41
C LEU A 67 0.06 -8.23 -0.79
N LEU A 68 0.46 -6.98 -0.89
CA LEU A 68 0.27 -6.14 -2.07
C LEU A 68 1.65 -5.91 -2.69
N SER A 69 1.87 -6.42 -3.90
CA SER A 69 3.09 -6.16 -4.68
C SER A 69 2.80 -5.06 -5.71
N PHE A 70 3.78 -4.22 -5.99
CA PHE A 70 3.71 -3.17 -6.99
C PHE A 70 5.11 -2.79 -7.51
N VAL A 71 5.14 -2.11 -8.64
CA VAL A 71 6.37 -1.63 -9.30
C VAL A 71 6.50 -0.13 -9.11
N LYS A 72 7.66 0.29 -8.60
CA LYS A 72 8.04 1.69 -8.40
C LYS A 72 8.49 2.35 -9.70
N ALA A 73 8.63 3.68 -9.68
CA ALA A 73 9.05 4.46 -10.84
C ALA A 73 10.45 4.09 -11.37
N ASP A 74 11.33 3.56 -10.53
CA ASP A 74 12.66 3.06 -10.90
C ASP A 74 12.65 1.62 -11.47
N GLY A 75 11.47 1.00 -11.60
CA GLY A 75 11.28 -0.36 -12.08
C GLY A 75 11.46 -1.44 -11.01
N SER A 76 11.82 -1.09 -9.78
CA SER A 76 11.92 -2.05 -8.68
C SER A 76 10.55 -2.52 -8.19
N THR A 77 10.47 -3.76 -7.73
CA THR A 77 9.26 -4.29 -7.08
C THR A 77 9.34 -4.05 -5.58
N ASP A 78 8.26 -3.50 -5.01
CA ASP A 78 8.11 -3.26 -3.58
C ASP A 78 6.80 -3.87 -3.08
N TYR A 79 6.65 -3.94 -1.76
CA TYR A 79 5.59 -4.69 -1.10
C TYR A 79 4.97 -3.94 0.07
N CYS A 80 3.65 -4.03 0.16
CA CYS A 80 2.87 -3.56 1.29
C CYS A 80 1.91 -4.64 1.78
N THR A 81 1.15 -4.31 2.82
CA THR A 81 -0.03 -5.07 3.23
C THR A 81 -1.28 -4.35 2.74
N ALA A 82 -2.27 -5.11 2.30
CA ALA A 82 -3.61 -4.59 2.02
C ALA A 82 -4.66 -5.49 2.66
N THR A 83 -5.86 -4.93 2.84
CA THR A 83 -7.05 -5.68 3.25
C THR A 83 -8.19 -5.43 2.29
N VAL A 84 -8.99 -6.45 1.98
CA VAL A 84 -10.13 -6.32 1.07
C VAL A 84 -11.42 -6.17 1.85
N ILE A 85 -12.22 -5.20 1.44
CA ILE A 85 -13.62 -5.04 1.83
C ILE A 85 -14.51 -5.38 0.64
N ARG A 86 -15.63 -6.05 0.93
CA ARG A 86 -16.67 -6.33 -0.06
C ARG A 86 -17.63 -5.15 -0.11
N THR A 87 -17.95 -4.69 -1.32
CA THR A 87 -18.98 -3.67 -1.54
C THR A 87 -19.96 -4.14 -2.60
N ASP A 88 -21.13 -3.48 -2.67
CA ASP A 88 -22.16 -3.82 -3.66
C ASP A 88 -21.68 -3.59 -5.10
N ASN A 89 -20.65 -2.76 -5.30
CA ASN A 89 -20.08 -2.42 -6.61
C ASN A 89 -18.77 -3.16 -6.91
N GLY A 90 -18.45 -4.22 -6.16
CA GLY A 90 -17.23 -5.01 -6.29
C GLY A 90 -16.34 -4.98 -5.05
N ASN A 91 -15.27 -5.77 -5.07
CA ASN A 91 -14.33 -5.84 -3.97
C ASN A 91 -13.30 -4.70 -4.07
N MET A 92 -12.99 -4.04 -2.94
CA MET A 92 -11.98 -2.98 -2.88
C MET A 92 -10.88 -3.35 -1.88
N ALA A 93 -9.62 -3.16 -2.27
CA ALA A 93 -8.49 -3.28 -1.37
C ALA A 93 -8.15 -1.92 -0.73
N ILE A 94 -7.87 -1.92 0.57
CA ILE A 94 -7.45 -0.76 1.35
C ILE A 94 -5.99 -0.98 1.77
N THR A 95 -5.15 0.03 1.53
CA THR A 95 -3.74 0.05 1.92
C THR A 95 -3.30 1.49 2.21
N ALA A 96 -2.02 1.69 2.55
CA ALA A 96 -1.45 3.01 2.76
C ALA A 96 -1.26 3.75 1.43
N ALA A 97 -1.43 5.08 1.44
CA ALA A 97 -1.30 5.89 0.24
C ALA A 97 0.11 5.85 -0.36
N HIS A 98 1.18 5.73 0.45
CA HIS A 98 2.55 5.63 -0.06
C HIS A 98 2.85 4.31 -0.82
N CYS A 99 2.03 3.28 -0.63
CA CYS A 99 2.15 2.05 -1.41
C CYS A 99 1.65 2.27 -2.83
N ILE A 100 0.69 3.19 -2.98
CA ILE A 100 0.03 3.48 -4.25
C ILE A 100 0.73 4.64 -4.98
N TRP A 101 1.22 5.63 -4.25
CA TRP A 101 1.86 6.85 -4.76
C TRP A 101 3.29 6.99 -4.21
N ASP A 102 4.25 7.07 -5.12
CA ASP A 102 5.64 7.38 -4.79
C ASP A 102 5.79 8.89 -4.62
N ILE A 103 6.02 9.30 -3.37
CA ILE A 103 6.20 10.71 -3.02
C ILE A 103 7.51 11.30 -3.55
N ILE A 104 8.54 10.49 -3.77
CA ILE A 104 9.85 10.93 -4.25
C ILE A 104 9.79 11.13 -5.77
N ALA A 105 9.18 10.19 -6.48
CA ALA A 105 8.99 10.30 -7.93
C ALA A 105 7.80 11.19 -8.31
N GLU A 106 7.00 11.63 -7.33
CA GLU A 106 5.73 12.34 -7.52
C GLU A 106 4.84 11.66 -8.57
N ASN A 107 4.74 10.33 -8.48
CA ASN A 107 4.04 9.52 -9.47
C ASN A 107 3.37 8.29 -8.85
N TRP A 108 2.41 7.72 -9.58
CA TRP A 108 1.77 6.47 -9.21
C TRP A 108 2.73 5.30 -9.39
N ASN A 109 2.74 4.37 -8.42
CA ASN A 109 3.28 3.03 -8.65
C ASN A 109 2.40 2.28 -9.66
N THR A 110 2.89 1.17 -10.19
CA THR A 110 2.24 0.40 -11.26
C THR A 110 2.21 -1.10 -10.95
N ASP A 111 1.55 -1.89 -11.80
CA ASP A 111 1.52 -3.36 -11.74
C ASP A 111 1.19 -3.94 -10.36
N PHE A 112 0.06 -3.50 -9.81
CA PHE A 112 -0.38 -3.95 -8.50
C PHE A 112 -1.03 -5.33 -8.52
N TYR A 113 -0.52 -6.23 -7.68
CA TYR A 113 -1.07 -7.56 -7.43
C TYR A 113 -1.29 -7.78 -5.93
N PHE A 114 -2.51 -8.16 -5.57
CA PHE A 114 -2.88 -8.54 -4.22
C PHE A 114 -2.91 -10.06 -4.07
N TYR A 115 -2.31 -10.58 -3.00
CA TYR A 115 -2.20 -12.00 -2.68
C TYR A 115 -2.89 -12.26 -1.32
N PRO A 116 -4.20 -12.54 -1.32
CA PRO A 116 -4.96 -12.77 -0.08
C PRO A 116 -4.40 -13.98 0.67
N GLY A 117 -4.06 -13.81 1.94
CA GLY A 117 -3.53 -14.91 2.76
C GLY A 117 -2.13 -15.37 2.36
N TYR A 118 -1.35 -14.51 1.69
CA TYR A 118 0.05 -14.78 1.42
C TYR A 118 0.81 -15.23 2.68
N ASN A 119 1.55 -16.33 2.58
CA ASN A 119 2.32 -16.87 3.68
C ASN A 119 3.65 -17.44 3.20
N ASN A 120 4.74 -16.76 3.52
CA ASN A 120 6.12 -17.23 3.31
C ASN A 120 6.38 -17.80 1.89
N GLY A 121 6.03 -17.06 0.84
CA GLY A 121 6.20 -17.48 -0.56
C GLY A 121 4.98 -18.20 -1.14
N SER A 122 4.04 -18.65 -0.32
CA SER A 122 2.77 -19.19 -0.78
C SER A 122 1.80 -18.05 -1.10
N PRO A 123 1.23 -17.98 -2.33
CA PRO A 123 0.34 -16.89 -2.74
C PRO A 123 -1.08 -16.96 -2.17
N GLY A 124 -1.39 -17.94 -1.31
CA GLY A 124 -2.74 -18.22 -0.84
C GLY A 124 -3.59 -18.97 -1.88
N SER A 125 -4.81 -19.37 -1.49
CA SER A 125 -5.70 -20.21 -2.32
C SER A 125 -6.27 -19.49 -3.55
N ILE A 126 -6.42 -18.16 -3.49
CA ILE A 126 -6.93 -17.34 -4.60
C ILE A 126 -5.80 -16.96 -5.57
N GLY A 127 -4.53 -17.03 -5.13
CA GLY A 127 -3.40 -16.59 -5.93
C GLY A 127 -3.35 -15.06 -6.09
N ALA A 128 -2.78 -14.61 -7.22
CA ALA A 128 -2.61 -13.19 -7.52
C ALA A 128 -3.89 -12.56 -8.08
N VAL A 129 -4.35 -11.48 -7.48
CA VAL A 129 -5.48 -10.67 -7.96
C VAL A 129 -4.96 -9.32 -8.43
N ARG A 130 -5.18 -9.00 -9.71
CA ARG A 130 -4.76 -7.71 -10.27
C ARG A 130 -5.68 -6.59 -9.81
N ALA A 131 -5.10 -5.50 -9.31
CA ALA A 131 -5.85 -4.29 -9.01
C ALA A 131 -5.79 -3.33 -10.22
N HIS A 132 -6.92 -2.70 -10.53
CA HIS A 132 -7.05 -1.89 -11.75
C HIS A 132 -7.46 -0.43 -11.52
N THR A 133 -8.07 -0.14 -10.37
CA THR A 133 -8.53 1.22 -10.03
C THR A 133 -7.94 1.61 -8.69
N PHE A 134 -7.33 2.80 -8.66
CA PHE A 134 -6.64 3.32 -7.49
C PHE A 134 -7.10 4.72 -7.19
N SER A 135 -7.18 5.05 -5.92
CA SER A 135 -7.49 6.40 -5.46
C SER A 135 -6.78 6.66 -4.14
N ILE A 136 -6.23 7.86 -4.01
CA ILE A 136 -5.67 8.35 -2.76
C ILE A 136 -6.29 9.69 -2.43
N TRP A 137 -6.18 10.12 -1.18
CA TRP A 137 -6.59 11.47 -0.80
C TRP A 137 -5.65 12.50 -1.40
N SER A 138 -6.18 13.57 -1.99
CA SER A 138 -5.43 14.69 -2.58
C SER A 138 -4.49 15.36 -1.59
N ALA A 139 -4.81 15.30 -0.30
CA ALA A 139 -3.93 15.81 0.74
C ALA A 139 -2.58 15.07 0.77
N PHE A 140 -2.53 13.80 0.35
CA PHE A 140 -1.30 13.01 0.30
C PHE A 140 -0.39 13.42 -0.87
N THR A 141 -0.96 13.84 -2.00
CA THR A 141 -0.18 14.33 -3.16
C THR A 141 0.30 15.77 -2.99
N ASN A 142 -0.38 16.55 -2.15
CA ASN A 142 -0.15 17.98 -2.01
C ASN A 142 0.68 18.35 -0.76
N ASP A 143 1.19 17.35 -0.02
CA ASP A 143 1.87 17.60 1.24
C ASP A 143 3.35 17.99 1.03
N GLU A 144 3.59 19.24 0.64
CA GLU A 144 4.92 19.89 0.72
C GLU A 144 5.51 19.89 2.15
N ALA A 145 4.70 19.63 3.20
CA ALA A 145 5.14 19.73 4.58
C ALA A 145 5.89 18.49 5.09
N LEU A 146 5.80 17.34 4.42
CA LEU A 146 6.70 16.21 4.69
C LEU A 146 8.13 16.53 4.23
N TRP A 147 8.29 17.14 3.05
CA TRP A 147 9.60 17.52 2.52
C TRP A 147 10.32 18.57 3.39
N LYS A 148 9.64 19.64 3.78
CA LYS A 148 10.24 20.71 4.63
C LYS A 148 10.68 20.26 6.03
N LYS A 149 10.20 19.10 6.51
CA LYS A 149 10.57 18.54 7.82
C LYS A 149 11.74 17.56 7.76
N ILE A 150 12.01 16.95 6.60
CA ILE A 150 13.12 16.02 6.41
C ILE A 150 14.42 16.77 6.07
N THR A 151 14.32 17.98 5.49
CA THR A 151 15.47 18.80 5.10
C THR A 151 15.78 19.96 6.08
N ARG A 152 15.37 19.87 7.35
CA ARG A 152 15.73 20.83 8.40
C ARG A 152 16.29 20.13 9.62
#